data_AF-A0AAW8KWH6-F1
#
_entry.id   AF-A0AAW8KWH6-F1
#
_cell.length_a   1.000
_cell.length_b   1.000
_cell.length_c   1.000
_cell.angle_alpha   90.00
_cell.angle_beta   90.00
_cell.angle_gamma   90.00
#
_symmetry.space_group_name_H-M   'P 1'
#
loop_
_entity.id
_entity.type
_entity.pdbx_description
1 polymer ?
#
loop_
_entity_poly.entity_id
_entity_poly.type
_entity_poly.pdbx_seq_one_letter_code
_entity_poly.pdbx_strand_id
1 'polypeptide(L)' 'DQLIPTDEIVVSPPFLKLQPSDSYNLRVVRINPEPISGEKTYRIIIDELPKPIDSRKAAQGVNVLLRSSLPVFV' A
#
# COMPACT_ATOMS: atom_id res chain seq x y z
N ASP A 1 17.74 -2.61 1.56
CA ASP A 1 16.94 -3.84 1.45
C ASP A 1 16.14 -3.85 0.16
N GLN A 2 16.17 -4.97 -0.57
CA GLN A 2 15.43 -5.14 -1.82
C GLN A 2 14.17 -5.97 -1.56
N LEU A 3 13.01 -5.47 -1.96
CA LEU A 3 11.74 -6.20 -1.86
C LEU A 3 11.48 -6.93 -3.17
N ILE A 4 11.05 -8.18 -3.06
CA ILE A 4 10.65 -9.01 -4.20
C ILE A 4 9.11 -9.06 -4.19
N PRO A 5 8.43 -8.65 -5.28
CA PRO A 5 6.98 -8.79 -5.40
C PRO A 5 6.53 -10.24 -5.18
N THR A 6 5.36 -10.43 -4.58
CA THR A 6 4.79 -11.74 -4.30
C THR A 6 3.28 -11.73 -4.45
N ASP A 7 2.72 -12.86 -4.86
CA ASP A 7 1.28 -13.10 -4.91
C ASP A 7 0.80 -13.95 -3.71
N GLU A 8 1.67 -14.28 -2.75
CA GLU A 8 1.27 -15.09 -1.58
C GLU A 8 0.35 -14.32 -0.62
N ILE A 9 0.46 -12.99 -0.60
CA ILE A 9 -0.35 -12.07 0.22
C ILE A 9 -1.05 -11.07 -0.71
N VAL A 10 -2.36 -10.95 -0.57
CA VAL A 10 -3.19 -10.00 -1.33
C VAL A 10 -3.80 -8.98 -0.39
N VAL A 11 -3.83 -7.72 -0.84
CA VAL A 11 -4.47 -6.60 -0.14
C VAL A 11 -5.69 -6.12 -0.93
N SER A 12 -6.80 -5.86 -0.24
CA SER A 12 -8.04 -5.36 -0.84
C SER A 12 -8.69 -4.23 -0.02
N PRO A 13 -9.20 -3.17 -0.67
CA PRO A 13 -9.11 -2.90 -2.10
C PRO A 13 -7.67 -2.48 -2.49
N PRO A 14 -7.25 -2.68 -3.75
CA PRO A 14 -5.90 -2.34 -4.20
C PRO A 14 -5.65 -0.83 -4.29
N PHE A 15 -6.72 -0.03 -4.35
CA PHE A 15 -6.70 1.42 -4.25
C PHE A 15 -8.05 1.91 -3.73
N LEU A 16 -8.05 3.05 -3.06
CA LEU A 16 -9.26 3.71 -2.61
C LEU A 16 -9.01 5.21 -2.43
N LYS A 17 -10.08 6.01 -2.41
CA LYS A 17 -10.03 7.44 -2.12
C LYS A 17 -10.59 7.68 -0.72
N LEU A 18 -9.80 8.26 0.17
CA LEU A 18 -10.22 8.67 1.51
C LEU A 18 -10.55 10.16 1.53
N GLN A 19 -11.62 10.56 2.23
CA GLN A 19 -11.82 11.96 2.60
C GLN A 19 -10.96 12.31 3.81
N PRO A 20 -10.76 13.61 4.09
CA PRO A 20 -10.10 14.03 5.33
C PRO A 20 -10.79 13.41 6.55
N SER A 21 -9.99 12.87 7.47
CA SER A 21 -10.45 12.19 8.70
C SER A 21 -11.15 10.85 8.53
N ASP A 22 -11.28 10.33 7.30
CA ASP A 22 -11.80 8.97 7.08
C ASP A 22 -10.80 7.92 7.52
N SER A 23 -11.33 6.76 7.95
CA SER A 23 -10.55 5.55 8.21
C SER A 23 -11.15 4.38 7.44
N TYR A 24 -10.29 3.50 6.93
CA TYR A 24 -10.72 2.31 6.18
C TYR A 24 -9.97 1.07 6.66
N ASN A 25 -10.69 -0.04 6.82
CA ASN A 25 -10.11 -1.34 7.16
C ASN A 25 -9.68 -2.08 5.89
N LEU A 26 -8.38 -2.14 5.66
CA LEU A 26 -7.81 -2.95 4.58
C LEU A 26 -7.89 -4.44 4.92
N ARG A 27 -8.24 -5.27 3.93
CA ARG A 27 -8.19 -6.73 4.06
C ARG A 27 -6.84 -7.21 3.55
N VAL A 28 -6.14 -7.99 4.37
CA VAL A 28 -4.89 -8.66 4.02
C VAL A 28 -5.13 -10.15 4.12
N VAL A 29 -4.87 -10.89 3.04
CA VAL A 29 -5.20 -12.31 2.94
C VAL A 29 -4.01 -13.07 2.40
N ARG A 30 -3.62 -14.15 3.08
CA ARG A 30 -2.71 -15.14 2.51
C ARG A 30 -3.51 -16.08 1.59
N ILE A 31 -3.09 -16.20 0.33
CA ILE A 31 -3.84 -16.99 -0.66
C ILE A 31 -3.74 -18.49 -0.36
N ASN A 32 -2.54 -19.00 -0.08
CA ASN A 32 -2.35 -20.40 0.26
C ASN A 32 -2.79 -20.63 1.73
N PRO A 33 -3.79 -21.48 2.00
CA PRO A 33 -4.23 -21.76 3.38
C PRO A 33 -3.36 -22.80 4.11
N GLU A 34 -2.44 -23.49 3.44
CA GLU A 34 -1.61 -24.55 4.03
C GLU A 34 -0.79 -24.02 5.22
N PRO A 35 -0.62 -24.79 6.31
CA PRO A 35 0.24 -24.38 7.41
C PRO A 35 1.67 -24.05 6.94
N ILE A 36 2.24 -23.00 7.49
CA ILE A 36 3.63 -22.61 7.28
C ILE A 36 4.52 -23.24 8.34
N SER A 37 5.72 -23.66 7.92
CA SER A 37 6.78 -24.02 8.85
C SER A 37 7.65 -22.80 9.10
N GLY A 38 7.61 -22.27 10.33
CA GLY A 38 8.29 -21.03 10.70
C GLY A 38 7.51 -19.77 10.34
N GLU A 39 8.17 -18.62 10.46
CA GLU A 39 7.62 -17.29 10.16
C GLU A 39 8.00 -16.86 8.74
N LYS A 40 7.05 -16.30 8.00
CA LYS A 40 7.30 -15.59 6.75
C LYS A 40 7.14 -14.09 6.95
N THR A 41 8.09 -13.31 6.43
CA THR A 41 8.12 -11.85 6.58
C THR A 41 7.86 -11.16 5.25
N TYR A 42 6.83 -10.32 5.22
CA TYR A 42 6.44 -9.51 4.08
C TYR A 42 6.37 -8.03 4.46
N ARG A 43 6.24 -7.17 3.46
CA ARG A 43 5.95 -5.75 3.66
C ARG A 43 4.83 -5.31 2.75
N ILE A 44 3.83 -4.65 3.31
CA ILE A 44 2.80 -3.95 2.54
C ILE A 44 3.33 -2.56 2.23
N ILE A 45 3.33 -2.20 0.95
CA ILE A 45 3.67 -0.86 0.48
C ILE A 45 2.36 -0.14 0.14
N ILE A 46 2.16 1.02 0.77
CA ILE A 46 0.99 1.87 0.55
C ILE A 46 1.48 3.21 0.01
N ASP A 47 1.04 3.53 -1.19
CA ASP A 47 1.40 4.78 -1.87
C ASP A 47 0.23 5.76 -1.88
N GLU A 48 0.51 7.01 -1.51
CA GLU A 48 -0.37 8.12 -1.81
C GLU A 48 -0.22 8.49 -3.30
N LEU A 49 -1.37 8.59 -3.98
CA LEU A 49 -1.42 9.03 -5.36
C LEU A 49 -1.59 10.55 -5.42
N PRO A 50 -0.94 11.23 -6.38
CA PRO A 50 -1.06 12.68 -6.52
C PRO A 50 -2.51 13.07 -6.84
N LYS A 51 -2.95 14.19 -6.25
CA LYS A 51 -4.21 14.82 -6.64
C LYS A 51 -4.11 15.28 -8.11
N PRO A 52 -5.21 15.28 -8.87
CA PRO A 52 -5.21 15.81 -10.22
C PRO A 52 -4.63 17.23 -10.26
N ILE A 53 -3.62 17.43 -11.11
CA ILE A 53 -2.91 18.71 -11.22
C ILE A 53 -3.80 19.68 -12.02
N ASP A 54 -4.05 20.88 -11.50
CA ASP A 54 -4.62 21.97 -12.29
C ASP A 54 -3.55 22.43 -13.30
N SER A 55 -3.81 22.23 -14.59
CA SER A 55 -2.90 22.57 -15.68
C SER A 55 -2.46 24.04 -15.68
N ARG A 56 -3.23 24.93 -15.05
CA ARG A 56 -2.91 26.36 -14.88
C ARG A 56 -1.86 26.63 -13.78
N LYS A 57 -1.59 25.66 -12.90
CA LYS A 57 -0.62 25.75 -11.78
C LYS A 57 0.52 24.72 -11.89
N ALA A 58 0.57 23.95 -12.96
CA ALA A 58 1.45 22.78 -13.11
C ALA A 58 2.96 23.08 -13.02
N ALA A 59 3.38 24.34 -13.17
CA ALA A 59 4.79 24.75 -13.20
C ALA A 59 5.33 25.34 -11.89
N GLN A 60 4.55 25.41 -10.80
CA GLN A 60 5.00 26.02 -9.53
C GLN A 60 4.68 25.13 -8.32
N GLY A 61 5.66 24.33 -7.89
CA GLY A 61 5.63 23.67 -6.58
C GLY A 61 6.40 22.35 -6.50
N VAL A 62 6.80 21.99 -5.29
CA VAL A 62 7.28 20.64 -4.95
C VAL A 62 6.08 19.83 -4.47
N ASN A 63 5.81 18.69 -5.12
CA ASN A 63 4.79 17.76 -4.66
C ASN A 63 5.44 16.69 -3.78
N VAL A 64 4.94 16.52 -2.56
CA VAL A 64 5.40 15.49 -1.63
C VAL A 64 4.32 14.41 -1.55
N LEU A 65 4.70 13.16 -1.79
CA LEU A 65 3.82 12.00 -1.68
C LEU A 65 4.32 11.12 -0.55
N LEU A 66 3.39 10.56 0.21
CA LEU A 66 3.70 9.60 1.26
C LEU A 66 3.78 8.18 0.70
N ARG A 67 4.85 7.46 1.03
CA ARG A 67 4.94 6.00 0.92
C ARG A 67 5.09 5.41 2.31
N SER A 68 4.11 4.61 2.72
CA SER A 68 4.17 3.85 3.96
C SER A 68 4.60 2.41 3.69
N SER A 69 5.39 1.84 4.61
CA SER A 69 5.86 0.47 4.51
C SER A 69 5.62 -0.24 5.83
N LEU A 70 4.67 -1.18 5.84
CA LEU A 70 4.22 -1.87 7.05
C LEU A 70 4.70 -3.33 7.04
N PRO A 71 5.30 -3.84 8.13
CA PRO A 71 5.68 -5.24 8.21
C PRO A 71 4.46 -6.15 8.39
N VAL A 72 4.50 -7.33 7.78
CA VAL A 72 3.53 -8.41 7.99
C VAL A 72 4.30 -9.68 8.26
N PHE A 73 4.02 -10.30 9.39
CA PHE A 73 4.60 -11.58 9.80
C PHE A 73 3.45 -12.59 9.80
N VAL A 74 3.63 -13.68 9.08
CA VAL A 74 2.68 -14.79 9.01
C VAL A 74 3.36 -16.01 9.57
#